data_AF-A0A0R1IYN5-F1
#
_entry.id   AF-A0A0R1IYN5-F1
#
_cell.length_a   1.000
_cell.length_b   1.000
_cell.length_c   1.000
_cell.angle_alpha   90.00
_cell.angle_beta   90.00
_cell.angle_gamma   90.00
#
_symmetry.space_group_name_H-M   'P 1'
#
loop_
_entity.id
_entity.type
_entity.pdbx_description
1 polymer ?
#
loop_
_entity_poly.entity_id
_entity_poly.type
_entity_poly.pdbx_seq_one_letter_code
_entity_poly.pdbx_strand_id
1 'polypeptide(L)'
;MIPHREEDGNVGGGKSSKISKPQEQMMITIDADRRLKSLEREKSAIEKCFFESDTDTQIIIKELYFKKYREYTVEGLAFNHIVNCSVRTVKRLKSDFLLKLAHELDIYEP
;
A
#
# COMPACT_ATOMS: atom_id res chain seq x y z
N MET A 1 -21.09 70.54 17.24
CA MET A 1 -20.89 70.08 15.85
C MET A 1 -19.49 69.50 15.75
N ILE A 2 -19.39 68.17 15.66
CA ILE A 2 -18.22 67.46 15.14
C ILE A 2 -18.82 66.41 14.19
N PRO A 3 -18.52 66.43 12.88
CA PRO A 3 -19.10 65.48 11.94
C PRO A 3 -18.50 64.09 12.18
N HIS A 4 -19.34 63.13 12.57
CA HIS A 4 -18.94 61.73 12.62
C HIS A 4 -18.94 61.19 11.19
N ARG A 5 -17.74 60.89 10.69
CA ARG A 5 -17.52 60.21 9.41
C ARG A 5 -17.55 58.71 9.71
N GLU A 6 -18.53 57.99 9.19
CA GLU A 6 -18.44 56.53 9.12
C GLU A 6 -17.39 56.19 8.07
N GLU A 7 -16.20 55.77 8.53
CA GLU A 7 -15.19 55.22 7.64
C GLU A 7 -15.61 53.82 7.22
N ASP A 8 -15.79 53.67 5.91
CA ASP A 8 -16.03 52.44 5.16
C ASP A 8 -15.22 51.26 5.74
N GLY A 9 -15.94 50.26 6.25
CA GLY A 9 -15.38 49.00 6.77
C GLY A 9 -14.79 48.10 5.69
N ASN A 10 -14.65 48.56 4.45
CA ASN A 10 -13.81 47.91 3.45
C ASN A 10 -12.33 48.20 3.71
N VAL A 11 -11.84 47.76 4.88
CA VAL A 11 -10.41 47.67 5.17
C VAL A 11 -9.84 46.60 4.26
N GLY A 12 -9.34 47.07 3.12
CA GLY A 12 -8.54 46.31 2.19
C GLY A 12 -7.46 45.53 2.92
N GLY A 13 -7.49 44.23 2.72
CA GLY A 13 -6.49 43.32 3.23
C GLY A 13 -6.68 41.97 2.59
N GLY A 14 -6.77 41.96 1.25
CA GLY A 14 -6.71 40.73 0.48
C GLY A 14 -5.56 39.90 1.04
N LYS A 15 -5.92 38.84 1.76
CA LYS A 15 -4.95 37.86 2.23
C LYS A 15 -4.36 37.30 0.95
N SER A 16 -3.24 37.87 0.54
CA SER A 16 -2.40 37.28 -0.45
C SER A 16 -2.04 35.93 0.15
N SER A 17 -2.70 34.86 -0.31
CA SER A 17 -2.24 33.49 -0.14
C SER A 17 -0.93 33.36 -0.92
N LYS A 18 0.10 34.10 -0.51
CA LYS A 18 1.47 33.81 -0.92
C LYS A 18 1.78 32.52 -0.20
N ILE A 19 1.60 31.42 -0.92
CA ILE A 19 2.13 30.10 -0.56
C ILE A 19 3.58 30.39 -0.17
N SER A 20 3.91 30.27 1.12
CA SER A 20 5.14 30.90 1.62
C SER A 20 6.39 30.24 1.05
N LYS A 21 6.25 29.04 0.46
CA LYS A 21 7.33 28.24 -0.10
C LYS A 21 6.82 27.24 -1.16
N PRO A 22 6.44 27.69 -2.38
CA PRO A 22 5.83 26.83 -3.39
C PRO A 22 6.76 25.70 -3.85
N GLN A 23 8.08 25.92 -3.81
CA GLN A 23 9.09 24.90 -4.14
C GLN A 23 9.15 23.78 -3.10
N GLU A 24 9.10 24.10 -1.80
CA GLU A 24 9.07 23.09 -0.73
C GLU A 24 7.77 22.27 -0.79
N GLN A 25 6.63 22.95 -0.98
CA GLN A 25 5.33 22.29 -1.13
C GLN A 25 5.32 21.34 -2.34
N MET A 26 5.88 21.78 -3.48
CA MET A 26 6.00 20.95 -4.68
C MET A 26 6.90 19.73 -4.46
N MET A 27 8.03 19.91 -3.78
CA MET A 27 8.94 18.80 -3.45
C MET A 27 8.26 17.76 -2.56
N ILE A 28 7.50 18.22 -1.55
CA ILE A 28 6.70 17.34 -0.68
C ILE A 28 5.67 16.56 -1.50
N THR A 29 4.96 17.23 -2.42
CA THR A 29 3.99 16.56 -3.31
C THR A 29 4.65 15.52 -4.21
N ILE A 30 5.80 15.85 -4.82
CA ILE A 30 6.53 14.92 -5.69
C ILE A 30 6.99 13.67 -4.92
N ASP A 31 7.49 13.85 -3.70
CA ASP A 31 7.94 12.73 -2.86
C ASP A 31 6.75 11.85 -2.41
N ALA A 32 5.67 12.48 -1.98
CA ALA A 32 4.42 11.79 -1.63
C ALA A 32 3.87 10.99 -2.82
N ASP A 33 3.86 11.56 -4.02
CA ASP A 33 3.42 10.90 -5.25
C ASP A 33 4.32 9.71 -5.62
N ARG A 34 5.63 9.83 -5.47
CA ARG A 34 6.58 8.72 -5.70
C ARG A 34 6.32 7.56 -4.75
N ARG A 35 6.11 7.87 -3.46
CA ARG A 35 5.78 6.87 -2.45
C ARG A 35 4.44 6.19 -2.75
N LEU A 36 3.42 6.97 -3.11
CA LEU A 36 2.11 6.44 -3.47
C LEU A 36 2.19 5.50 -4.69
N LYS A 37 2.87 5.93 -5.75
CA LYS A 37 3.09 5.10 -6.96
C LYS A 37 3.83 3.80 -6.66
N SER A 38 4.79 3.83 -5.73
CA SER A 38 5.52 2.62 -5.32
C SER A 38 4.59 1.63 -4.61
N LEU A 39 3.75 2.12 -3.68
CA LEU A 39 2.75 1.28 -2.99
C LEU A 39 1.69 0.73 -3.96
N GLU A 40 1.26 1.52 -4.94
CA GLU A 40 0.33 1.07 -5.98
C GLU A 40 0.96 -0.02 -6.86
N ARG A 41 2.24 0.15 -7.24
CA ARG A 41 3.00 -0.88 -7.98
C ARG A 41 3.10 -2.17 -7.18
N GLU A 42 3.48 -2.08 -5.91
CA GLU A 42 3.59 -3.24 -5.02
C GLU A 42 2.26 -3.97 -4.88
N LYS A 43 1.18 -3.23 -4.62
CA LYS A 43 -0.17 -3.78 -4.53
C LYS A 43 -0.56 -4.49 -5.82
N SER A 44 -0.35 -3.85 -6.97
CA SER A 44 -0.71 -4.41 -8.27
C SER A 44 0.05 -5.72 -8.56
N ALA A 45 1.34 -5.77 -8.25
CA ALA A 45 2.15 -6.99 -8.38
C ALA A 45 1.64 -8.12 -7.48
N ILE A 46 1.32 -7.81 -6.21
CA ILE A 46 0.74 -8.79 -5.27
C ILE A 46 -0.59 -9.32 -5.80
N GLU A 47 -1.49 -8.43 -6.24
CA GLU A 47 -2.80 -8.82 -6.77
C GLU A 47 -2.66 -9.72 -8.00
N LYS A 48 -1.81 -9.34 -8.95
CA LYS A 48 -1.53 -10.14 -10.15
C LYS A 48 -1.04 -11.54 -9.79
N CYS A 49 0.03 -11.65 -9.00
CA CYS A 49 0.57 -12.95 -8.58
C CYS A 49 -0.47 -13.78 -7.81
N PHE A 50 -1.28 -13.14 -6.96
CA PHE A 50 -2.31 -13.81 -6.17
C PHE A 50 -3.43 -14.39 -7.04
N PHE A 51 -3.98 -13.60 -7.97
CA PHE A 51 -5.08 -14.05 -8.82
C PHE A 51 -4.66 -15.07 -9.88
N GLU A 52 -3.39 -15.06 -10.31
CA GLU A 52 -2.82 -16.07 -11.22
C GLU A 52 -2.44 -17.39 -10.50
N SER A 53 -2.40 -17.40 -9.17
CA SER A 53 -2.04 -18.59 -8.38
C SER A 53 -3.22 -19.55 -8.23
N ASP A 54 -2.92 -20.82 -8.00
CA ASP A 54 -3.93 -21.85 -7.71
C ASP A 54 -4.65 -21.61 -6.37
N THR A 55 -5.80 -22.25 -6.19
CA THR A 55 -6.68 -22.05 -5.04
C THR A 55 -5.99 -22.37 -3.71
N ASP A 56 -5.19 -23.43 -3.63
CA ASP A 56 -4.47 -23.78 -2.40
C ASP A 56 -3.43 -22.71 -2.08
N THR A 57 -2.66 -22.26 -3.07
CA THR A 57 -1.70 -21.15 -2.91
C THR A 57 -2.40 -19.86 -2.45
N GLN A 58 -3.55 -19.52 -3.01
CA GLN A 58 -4.32 -18.36 -2.59
C GLN A 58 -4.76 -18.46 -1.11
N ILE A 59 -5.25 -19.62 -0.67
CA ILE A 59 -5.62 -19.86 0.73
C ILE A 59 -4.40 -19.70 1.64
N ILE A 60 -3.27 -20.30 1.26
CA ILE A 60 -2.00 -20.23 2.01
C ILE A 60 -1.55 -18.77 2.16
N ILE A 61 -1.47 -18.01 1.07
CA ILE A 61 -0.99 -16.62 1.10
C ILE A 61 -1.95 -15.72 1.85
N LYS A 62 -3.26 -15.90 1.69
CA LYS A 62 -4.26 -15.11 2.41
C LYS A 62 -4.18 -15.33 3.92
N GLU A 63 -4.08 -16.57 4.36
CA GLU A 63 -3.94 -16.91 5.79
C GLU A 63 -2.64 -16.35 6.36
N LEU A 64 -1.52 -16.53 5.65
CA LEU A 64 -0.22 -16.18 6.17
C LEU A 64 0.12 -14.68 6.02
N TYR A 65 -0.36 -13.98 5.01
CA TYR A 65 0.14 -12.62 4.73
C TYR A 65 -0.94 -11.54 4.73
N PHE A 66 -2.19 -11.87 4.40
CA PHE A 66 -3.25 -10.87 4.31
C PHE A 66 -4.07 -10.74 5.59
N LYS A 67 -4.22 -11.83 6.36
CA LYS A 67 -4.87 -11.76 7.67
C LYS A 67 -4.01 -10.97 8.65
N LYS A 68 -4.64 -10.02 9.36
CA LYS A 68 -4.00 -9.27 10.45
C LYS A 68 -3.53 -10.18 11.59
N TYR A 69 -4.32 -11.20 11.91
CA TYR A 69 -3.99 -12.22 12.90
C TYR A 69 -4.15 -13.59 12.24
N ARG A 70 -3.06 -14.35 12.19
CA ARG A 70 -3.04 -15.70 11.62
C ARG A 70 -3.71 -16.67 12.59
N GLU A 71 -4.63 -17.48 12.12
CA GLU A 71 -5.23 -18.59 12.86
C GLU A 71 -4.35 -19.84 12.74
N TYR A 72 -3.75 -20.04 11.56
CA TYR A 72 -2.94 -21.22 11.28
C TYR A 72 -1.49 -20.89 10.95
N THR A 73 -0.59 -21.78 11.39
CA THR A 73 0.79 -21.84 10.89
C THR A 73 0.84 -22.59 9.56
N VAL A 74 2.00 -22.58 8.91
CA VAL A 74 2.26 -23.38 7.70
C VAL A 74 1.92 -24.87 7.92
N GLU A 75 2.24 -25.39 9.09
CA GLU A 75 1.94 -26.77 9.48
C GLU A 75 0.46 -26.95 9.83
N GLY A 76 -0.12 -25.97 10.54
CA GLY A 76 -1.54 -25.97 10.88
C GLY A 76 -2.46 -25.96 9.65
N LEU A 77 -2.06 -25.31 8.56
CA LEU A 77 -2.81 -25.32 7.30
C LEU A 77 -2.98 -26.74 6.73
N ALA A 78 -1.93 -27.55 6.79
CA ALA A 78 -1.95 -28.93 6.30
C ALA A 78 -2.62 -29.89 7.29
N PHE A 79 -2.25 -29.82 8.57
CA PHE A 79 -2.75 -30.76 9.60
C PHE A 79 -4.24 -30.59 9.89
N ASN A 80 -4.77 -29.37 9.79
CA ASN A 80 -6.21 -29.12 9.97
C ASN A 80 -7.00 -29.21 8.66
N HIS A 81 -6.39 -29.72 7.58
CA HIS A 81 -7.04 -29.89 6.27
C HIS A 81 -7.66 -28.59 5.71
N ILE A 82 -7.05 -27.43 6.00
CA ILE A 82 -7.45 -26.15 5.40
C ILE A 82 -7.06 -26.12 3.91
N VAL A 83 -5.97 -26.79 3.58
CA VAL A 83 -5.52 -27.05 2.21
C VAL A 83 -5.26 -28.54 2.04
N ASN A 84 -5.56 -29.06 0.85
CA ASN A 84 -5.49 -30.50 0.56
C ASN A 84 -4.08 -30.94 0.16
N CYS A 85 -3.05 -30.44 0.85
CA CYS A 85 -1.67 -30.74 0.52
C CYS A 85 -0.78 -30.94 1.76
N SER A 86 0.32 -31.67 1.57
CA SER A 86 1.28 -31.94 2.65
C SER A 86 1.98 -30.67 3.13
N VAL A 87 2.48 -30.65 4.36
CA VAL A 87 3.30 -29.53 4.90
C VAL A 87 4.45 -29.16 3.96
N ARG A 88 5.11 -30.16 3.35
CA ARG A 88 6.19 -29.93 2.38
C ARG A 88 5.69 -29.18 1.15
N THR A 89 4.52 -29.57 0.66
CA THR A 89 3.87 -28.92 -0.48
C THR A 89 3.47 -27.48 -0.13
N VAL A 90 2.88 -27.24 1.04
CA VAL A 90 2.54 -25.88 1.51
C VAL A 90 3.78 -24.99 1.54
N LYS A 91 4.89 -25.47 2.11
CA LYS A 91 6.16 -24.74 2.16
C LYS A 91 6.64 -24.39 0.75
N ARG A 92 6.59 -25.35 -0.18
CA ARG A 92 6.98 -25.14 -1.58
C ARG A 92 6.09 -24.12 -2.28
N LEU A 93 4.77 -24.27 -2.23
CA LEU A 93 3.81 -23.36 -2.87
C LEU A 93 3.99 -21.91 -2.38
N LYS A 94 4.18 -21.75 -1.06
CA LYS A 94 4.51 -20.46 -0.46
C LYS A 94 5.82 -19.89 -1.03
N SER A 95 6.89 -20.68 -1.10
CA SER A 95 8.18 -20.23 -1.64
C SER A 95 8.07 -19.86 -3.12
N ASP A 96 7.41 -20.70 -3.93
CA ASP A 96 7.19 -20.48 -5.35
C ASP A 96 6.41 -19.17 -5.59
N PHE A 97 5.40 -18.89 -4.77
CA PHE A 97 4.66 -17.62 -4.81
C PHE A 97 5.56 -16.41 -4.51
N LEU A 98 6.35 -16.46 -3.44
CA LEU A 98 7.22 -15.35 -3.06
C LEU A 98 8.32 -15.09 -4.09
N LEU A 99 8.83 -16.14 -4.74
CA LEU A 99 9.78 -16.01 -5.84
C LEU A 99 9.14 -15.33 -7.05
N LYS A 100 7.94 -15.76 -7.45
CA LYS A 100 7.19 -15.10 -8.53
C LYS A 100 6.94 -13.62 -8.22
N LEU A 101 6.55 -13.31 -6.98
CA LEU A 101 6.34 -11.94 -6.56
C LEU A 101 7.64 -11.12 -6.57
N ALA A 102 8.75 -11.70 -6.12
CA ALA A 102 10.07 -11.04 -6.15
C ALA A 102 10.51 -10.71 -7.58
N HIS A 103 10.22 -11.60 -8.55
CA HIS A 103 10.44 -11.33 -9.96
C HIS A 103 9.55 -10.19 -10.47
N GLU A 104 8.25 -10.18 -10.15
CA GLU A 104 7.32 -9.11 -10.58
C GLU A 104 7.69 -7.74 -9.99
N LEU A 105 8.29 -7.72 -8.79
CA LEU A 105 8.75 -6.50 -8.12
C LEU A 105 10.15 -6.05 -8.53
N ASP A 106 10.88 -6.82 -9.35
CA ASP A 106 12.30 -6.61 -9.68
C ASP A 106 13.24 -6.58 -8.45
N ILE A 107 12.94 -7.36 -7.41
CA ILE A 107 13.74 -7.44 -6.16
C ILE A 107 14.54 -8.75 -6.08
N TYR A 108 14.46 -9.60 -7.12
CA TYR A 108 15.14 -10.89 -7.12
C TYR A 108 16.66 -10.76 -7.32
N GLU A 109 17.44 -11.44 -6.48
CA GLU A 109 18.90 -11.62 -6.64
C GLU A 109 19.17 -13.05 -7.15
N PRO A 110 19.91 -13.24 -8.25
CA PRO A 110 20.10 -14.52 -8.93
C PRO A 110 20.87 -15.58 -8.14
#